data_AF-A0A9D9U5B1-F1
#
_entry.id   AF-A0A9D9U5B1-F1
#
_cell.length_a   1.000
_cell.length_b   1.000
_cell.length_c   1.000
_cell.angle_alpha   90.00
_cell.angle_beta   90.00
_cell.angle_gamma   90.00
#
_symmetry.space_group_name_H-M   'P 1'
#
loop_
_entity.id
_entity.type
_entity.pdbx_description
1 polymer ?
#
loop_
_entity_poly.entity_id
_entity_poly.type
_entity_poly.pdbx_seq_one_letter_code
_entity_poly.pdbx_strand_id
1 'polypeptide(L)'
;MRKLKQITVMSVAGFFLVQVARAAGIQPDMSSQAVLSDTTVNKDSLQQDGTSKNDPKKDFKNLFTTAVFGDGVTGAKLNPMAISFVQNYIKKNKTGFENMKGWAKPKLDMMDEILTQHGLPGELKYLAVIESGLKYNMISRSGAVGPWAFMPAAAQEYGLRINGGKDERLDYIKSTHAAARLLTDFYAQYGDWLLVIAAYNSGPGNVQKAIRKSGGSKDFWTIQNYLPNETMNHVKKFIGVHYIFEGEGGITTVTKSELKDLVLNSGPNLKEEELNTSTSYKVKGRFNSAIILKYIEMDMAAFSRYNPNFDNEIALNGKYDLRLPTQKMNIFVANRYQILDESITELLKSTNSKTR
;
A
#
# COMPACT_ATOMS: atom_id res chain seq x y z
N MET A 1 30.59 -65.46 -16.86
CA MET A 1 29.79 -65.92 -15.69
C MET A 1 29.32 -64.72 -14.89
N ARG A 2 27.99 -64.59 -14.69
CA ARG A 2 27.22 -63.73 -13.73
C ARG A 2 27.44 -62.21 -13.80
N LYS A 3 26.44 -61.33 -13.67
CA LYS A 3 25.00 -61.26 -14.03
C LYS A 3 24.67 -59.76 -13.92
N LEU A 4 23.79 -59.25 -14.79
CA LEU A 4 23.30 -57.86 -14.79
C LEU A 4 22.80 -57.38 -13.42
N LYS A 5 22.91 -56.07 -13.16
CA LYS A 5 21.74 -55.16 -13.06
C LYS A 5 22.17 -53.70 -13.07
N GLN A 6 21.83 -53.02 -14.17
CA GLN A 6 21.55 -51.57 -14.16
C GLN A 6 20.39 -51.35 -13.20
N ILE A 7 20.55 -50.37 -12.29
CA ILE A 7 19.44 -49.87 -11.49
C ILE A 7 18.95 -48.59 -12.18
N THR A 8 17.90 -48.76 -12.97
CA THR A 8 17.02 -47.68 -13.41
C THR A 8 16.12 -47.31 -12.22
N VAL A 9 16.22 -46.09 -11.72
CA VAL A 9 15.16 -45.48 -10.91
C VAL A 9 14.41 -44.52 -11.82
N MET A 10 13.29 -45.00 -12.34
CA MET A 10 12.23 -44.17 -12.91
C MET A 10 11.12 -44.04 -11.86
N SER A 11 10.38 -42.92 -11.94
CA SER A 11 9.14 -42.57 -11.22
C SER A 11 9.36 -41.87 -9.87
N VAL A 12 8.69 -40.78 -9.49
CA VAL A 12 7.34 -40.29 -9.84
C VAL A 12 7.33 -38.75 -9.73
N ALA A 13 7.14 -38.01 -10.83
CA ALA A 13 6.58 -36.64 -10.80
C ALA A 13 5.84 -36.27 -12.10
N GLY A 14 5.55 -37.27 -12.94
CA GLY A 14 4.59 -37.18 -14.04
C GLY A 14 3.31 -37.88 -13.63
N PHE A 15 2.64 -37.39 -12.58
CA PHE A 15 1.27 -37.82 -12.22
C PHE A 15 0.52 -36.79 -11.36
N PHE A 16 0.69 -35.50 -11.65
CA PHE A 16 -0.26 -34.46 -11.20
C PHE A 16 -0.51 -33.40 -12.28
N LEU A 17 -0.53 -33.83 -13.55
CA LEU A 17 -0.97 -33.00 -14.68
C LEU A 17 -2.17 -33.58 -15.44
N VAL A 18 -2.77 -34.67 -14.98
CA VAL A 18 -4.01 -35.21 -15.57
C VAL A 18 -4.88 -35.82 -14.46
N GLN A 19 -5.50 -34.98 -13.61
CA GLN A 19 -6.66 -35.32 -12.76
C GLN A 19 -7.29 -34.06 -12.09
N VAL A 20 -7.31 -32.92 -12.78
CA VAL A 20 -8.19 -31.78 -12.42
C VAL A 20 -9.05 -31.32 -13.62
N ALA A 21 -8.79 -31.83 -14.82
CA ALA A 21 -9.58 -31.54 -16.03
C ALA A 21 -10.85 -32.42 -16.19
N ARG A 22 -11.35 -33.06 -15.13
CA ARG A 22 -12.55 -33.92 -15.18
C ARG A 22 -13.58 -33.64 -14.07
N ALA A 23 -13.59 -32.41 -13.54
CA ALA A 23 -14.63 -31.90 -12.65
C ALA A 23 -15.36 -30.65 -13.19
N ALA A 24 -15.12 -30.26 -14.45
CA ALA A 24 -15.71 -29.05 -15.04
C ALA A 24 -16.32 -29.22 -16.44
N GLY A 25 -16.44 -30.44 -16.98
CA GLY A 25 -17.36 -30.74 -18.09
C GLY A 25 -17.26 -29.90 -19.37
N ILE A 26 -16.06 -29.48 -19.82
CA ILE A 26 -15.88 -28.73 -21.07
C ILE A 26 -14.72 -29.34 -21.87
N GLN A 27 -14.99 -29.76 -23.10
CA GLN A 27 -13.98 -30.19 -24.10
C GLN A 27 -13.42 -28.98 -24.85
N PRO A 28 -12.14 -29.04 -25.33
CA PRO A 28 -11.56 -28.00 -26.16
C PRO A 28 -11.92 -28.21 -27.64
N ASP A 29 -12.27 -27.14 -28.34
CA ASP A 29 -12.26 -27.09 -29.80
C ASP A 29 -11.24 -26.04 -30.28
N MET A 30 -10.44 -26.44 -31.25
CA MET A 30 -9.47 -25.65 -32.00
C MET A 30 -10.01 -25.42 -33.42
N SER A 31 -10.43 -24.19 -33.70
CA SER A 31 -10.47 -23.51 -35.01
C SER A 31 -11.07 -22.11 -34.73
N SER A 32 -10.74 -20.99 -35.35
CA SER A 32 -10.12 -20.68 -36.63
C SER A 32 -9.67 -19.20 -36.66
N GLN A 33 -8.62 -18.99 -37.44
CA GLN A 33 -8.23 -17.84 -38.27
C GLN A 33 -8.90 -16.45 -38.13
N ALA A 34 -7.99 -15.48 -38.09
CA ALA A 34 -8.00 -14.13 -38.68
C ALA A 34 -9.26 -13.62 -39.37
N VAL A 35 -9.72 -12.43 -38.94
CA VAL A 35 -10.41 -11.47 -39.81
C VAL A 35 -9.91 -10.05 -39.48
N LEU A 36 -9.34 -9.43 -40.51
CA LEU A 36 -9.10 -7.99 -40.64
C LEU A 36 -10.43 -7.26 -40.81
N SER A 37 -10.56 -6.08 -40.21
CA SER A 37 -11.45 -5.05 -40.74
C SER A 37 -10.92 -3.66 -40.38
N ASP A 38 -10.39 -2.99 -41.40
CA ASP A 38 -10.22 -1.54 -41.48
C ASP A 38 -11.56 -0.81 -41.38
N THR A 39 -11.54 0.41 -40.86
CA THR A 39 -12.00 1.66 -41.52
C THR A 39 -12.53 2.67 -40.48
N THR A 40 -11.68 3.66 -40.22
CA THR A 40 -11.91 5.10 -39.95
C THR A 40 -13.32 5.61 -39.61
N VAL A 41 -13.43 6.50 -38.60
CA VAL A 41 -13.90 7.90 -38.76
C VAL A 41 -13.25 8.82 -37.72
N ASN A 42 -12.72 9.93 -38.22
CA ASN A 42 -12.10 11.06 -37.55
C ASN A 42 -13.16 12.09 -37.09
N LYS A 43 -12.92 12.82 -36.00
CA LYS A 43 -13.51 14.15 -35.74
C LYS A 43 -12.69 14.95 -34.73
N ASP A 44 -11.83 15.79 -35.28
CA ASP A 44 -11.51 17.17 -34.90
C ASP A 44 -11.31 17.55 -33.42
N SER A 45 -10.04 17.81 -33.11
CA SER A 45 -9.52 19.15 -32.81
C SER A 45 -10.29 20.03 -31.82
N LEU A 46 -9.81 20.10 -30.57
CA LEU A 46 -9.79 21.35 -29.81
C LEU A 46 -8.49 21.43 -28.99
N GLN A 47 -7.56 22.27 -29.47
CA GLN A 47 -6.59 22.94 -28.60
C GLN A 47 -7.33 23.91 -27.68
N GLN A 48 -6.90 23.98 -26.42
CA GLN A 48 -6.86 25.24 -25.68
C GLN A 48 -5.82 25.15 -24.56
N ASP A 49 -4.70 25.82 -24.82
CA ASP A 49 -3.81 26.38 -23.81
C ASP A 49 -4.47 27.66 -23.24
N GLY A 50 -4.22 28.00 -21.97
CA GLY A 50 -4.70 29.25 -21.36
C GLY A 50 -5.26 29.12 -19.94
N THR A 51 -4.42 29.41 -18.96
CA THR A 51 -4.73 30.06 -17.66
C THR A 51 -6.21 30.11 -17.24
N SER A 52 -6.64 29.15 -16.40
CA SER A 52 -7.98 29.18 -15.79
C SER A 52 -7.92 29.30 -14.28
N LYS A 53 -8.62 30.31 -13.76
CA LYS A 53 -8.86 30.58 -12.34
C LYS A 53 -9.50 29.36 -11.67
N ASN A 54 -8.94 28.93 -10.55
CA ASN A 54 -9.36 27.76 -9.76
C ASN A 54 -10.86 27.83 -9.38
N ASP A 55 -11.68 26.98 -9.98
CA ASP A 55 -13.03 26.65 -9.50
C ASP A 55 -12.95 25.35 -8.67
N PRO A 56 -13.07 25.42 -7.33
CA PRO A 56 -12.95 24.26 -6.45
C PRO A 56 -13.87 23.10 -6.85
N LYS A 57 -15.04 23.36 -7.44
CA LYS A 57 -16.01 22.32 -7.83
C LYS A 57 -15.54 21.47 -9.01
N LYS A 58 -14.73 22.02 -9.93
CA LYS A 58 -14.16 21.26 -11.05
C LYS A 58 -13.02 20.35 -10.59
N ASP A 59 -12.16 20.85 -9.71
CA ASP A 59 -11.09 20.07 -9.09
C ASP A 59 -11.65 18.86 -8.32
N PHE A 60 -12.81 19.02 -7.67
CA PHE A 60 -13.49 17.92 -6.98
C PHE A 60 -14.02 16.85 -7.93
N LYS A 61 -14.66 17.24 -9.04
CA LYS A 61 -15.14 16.25 -10.01
C LYS A 61 -13.95 15.47 -10.58
N ASN A 62 -12.83 16.14 -10.85
CA ASN A 62 -11.61 15.49 -11.32
C ASN A 62 -11.00 14.57 -10.25
N LEU A 63 -10.90 14.97 -8.98
CA LEU A 63 -10.37 14.13 -7.91
C LEU A 63 -11.15 12.82 -7.75
N PHE A 64 -12.48 12.85 -7.86
CA PHE A 64 -13.32 11.65 -7.76
C PHE A 64 -13.46 10.90 -9.09
N THR A 65 -13.32 11.57 -10.23
CA THR A 65 -13.22 10.89 -11.52
C THR A 65 -11.90 10.13 -11.58
N THR A 66 -10.78 10.75 -11.18
CA THR A 66 -9.46 10.12 -11.02
C THR A 66 -9.39 9.10 -9.88
N ALA A 67 -10.18 9.23 -8.81
CA ALA A 67 -10.28 8.18 -7.78
C ALA A 67 -11.16 6.99 -8.20
N VAL A 68 -11.99 7.15 -9.24
CA VAL A 68 -12.83 6.09 -9.84
C VAL A 68 -12.15 5.49 -11.07
N PHE A 69 -11.31 6.27 -11.75
CA PHE A 69 -10.46 5.94 -12.89
C PHE A 69 -9.02 6.30 -12.49
N GLY A 70 -8.29 5.35 -11.89
CA GLY A 70 -6.98 5.61 -11.28
C GLY A 70 -5.96 6.14 -12.27
N ASP A 71 -5.58 7.41 -12.13
CA ASP A 71 -4.66 8.09 -13.08
C ASP A 71 -3.41 8.71 -12.39
N GLY A 72 -3.04 8.27 -11.19
CA GLY A 72 -1.83 8.68 -10.46
C GLY A 72 -1.03 7.49 -9.90
N VAL A 73 0.17 7.72 -9.36
CA VAL A 73 1.30 6.76 -9.31
C VAL A 73 1.00 5.43 -8.56
N THR A 74 -0.06 5.35 -7.75
CA THR A 74 -0.58 4.10 -7.16
C THR A 74 -1.96 3.64 -7.67
N GLY A 75 -2.73 4.49 -8.35
CA GLY A 75 -3.95 4.12 -9.07
C GLY A 75 -5.10 3.51 -8.23
N ALA A 76 -5.02 3.59 -6.90
CA ALA A 76 -5.95 2.90 -6.00
C ALA A 76 -7.36 3.53 -6.04
N LYS A 77 -8.33 2.74 -6.50
CA LYS A 77 -9.72 3.18 -6.63
C LYS A 77 -10.43 3.19 -5.29
N LEU A 78 -11.22 4.24 -5.04
CA LEU A 78 -12.03 4.34 -3.83
C LEU A 78 -13.15 3.29 -3.85
N ASN A 79 -13.25 2.47 -2.80
CA ASN A 79 -14.32 1.48 -2.70
C ASN A 79 -15.71 2.15 -2.74
N PRO A 80 -16.68 1.60 -3.51
CA PRO A 80 -18.04 2.15 -3.62
C PRO A 80 -18.74 2.43 -2.29
N MET A 81 -18.51 1.59 -1.26
CA MET A 81 -19.10 1.73 0.08
C MET A 81 -18.52 2.89 0.90
N ALA A 82 -17.40 3.47 0.45
CA ALA A 82 -16.78 4.64 1.08
C ALA A 82 -17.10 5.94 0.36
N ILE A 83 -17.47 5.92 -0.93
CA ILE A 83 -17.58 7.10 -1.80
C ILE A 83 -18.38 8.22 -1.15
N SER A 84 -19.65 7.97 -0.79
CA SER A 84 -20.53 9.02 -0.26
C SER A 84 -20.01 9.61 1.05
N PHE A 85 -19.50 8.76 1.95
CA PHE A 85 -18.95 9.21 3.22
C PHE A 85 -17.71 10.08 3.00
N VAL A 86 -16.75 9.57 2.22
CA VAL A 86 -15.47 10.22 1.97
C VAL A 86 -15.68 11.55 1.26
N GLN A 87 -16.55 11.61 0.25
CA GLN A 87 -16.91 12.86 -0.43
C GLN A 87 -17.46 13.90 0.53
N ASN A 88 -18.43 13.52 1.37
CA ASN A 88 -19.02 14.43 2.35
C ASN A 88 -18.00 14.86 3.41
N TYR A 89 -17.15 13.95 3.87
CA TYR A 89 -16.11 14.23 4.86
C TYR A 89 -15.06 15.19 4.30
N ILE A 90 -14.59 14.97 3.08
CA ILE A 90 -13.64 15.86 2.41
C ILE A 90 -14.28 17.23 2.20
N LYS A 91 -15.49 17.29 1.62
CA LYS A 91 -16.20 18.56 1.40
C LYS A 91 -16.33 19.39 2.68
N LYS A 92 -16.60 18.73 3.81
CA LYS A 92 -16.78 19.39 5.11
C LYS A 92 -15.46 19.88 5.73
N ASN A 93 -14.36 19.13 5.56
CA ASN A 93 -13.14 19.35 6.34
C ASN A 93 -11.94 19.85 5.53
N LYS A 94 -12.03 19.88 4.18
CA LYS A 94 -10.91 20.19 3.27
C LYS A 94 -10.13 21.42 3.69
N THR A 95 -10.78 22.57 3.86
CA THR A 95 -10.12 23.82 4.22
C THR A 95 -9.34 23.72 5.55
N GLY A 96 -9.90 23.02 6.54
CA GLY A 96 -9.23 22.80 7.82
C GLY A 96 -7.96 21.95 7.67
N PHE A 97 -8.02 20.90 6.87
CA PHE A 97 -6.87 20.03 6.60
C PHE A 97 -5.83 20.66 5.66
N GLU A 98 -6.24 21.47 4.68
CA GLU A 98 -5.32 22.24 3.83
C GLU A 98 -4.53 23.26 4.66
N ASN A 99 -5.20 23.98 5.55
CA ASN A 99 -4.54 24.87 6.51
C ASN A 99 -3.62 24.09 7.46
N MET A 100 -3.96 22.84 7.78
CA MET A 100 -3.11 21.95 8.59
C MET A 100 -1.80 21.59 7.89
N LYS A 101 -1.80 21.35 6.57
CA LYS A 101 -0.61 20.87 5.84
C LYS A 101 0.65 21.71 6.13
N GLY A 102 0.52 23.03 6.12
CA GLY A 102 1.65 23.94 6.33
C GLY A 102 2.33 23.76 7.70
N TRP A 103 1.57 23.88 8.78
CA TRP A 103 2.15 23.81 10.14
C TRP A 103 2.42 22.38 10.62
N ALA A 104 1.69 21.40 10.07
CA ALA A 104 1.83 19.99 10.41
C ALA A 104 3.04 19.34 9.76
N LYS A 105 3.54 19.88 8.63
CA LYS A 105 4.61 19.29 7.83
C LYS A 105 5.80 18.80 8.67
N PRO A 106 6.41 19.58 9.57
CA PRO A 106 7.57 19.09 10.35
C PRO A 106 7.25 17.88 11.23
N LYS A 107 6.02 17.79 11.75
CA LYS A 107 5.59 16.67 12.60
C LYS A 107 5.24 15.45 11.75
N LEU A 108 4.60 15.67 10.61
CA LEU A 108 4.26 14.61 9.67
C LEU A 108 5.52 14.01 9.03
N ASP A 109 6.52 14.82 8.68
CA ASP A 109 7.81 14.35 8.15
C ASP A 109 8.54 13.49 9.20
N MET A 110 8.59 13.94 10.45
CA MET A 110 9.18 13.16 11.55
C MET A 110 8.44 11.84 11.79
N MET A 111 7.10 11.86 11.75
CA MET A 111 6.31 10.64 11.89
C MET A 111 6.54 9.66 10.74
N ASP A 112 6.59 10.18 9.52
CA ASP A 112 6.87 9.42 8.30
C ASP A 112 8.23 8.72 8.37
N GLU A 113 9.27 9.45 8.76
CA GLU A 113 10.61 8.90 8.95
C GLU A 113 10.61 7.74 9.96
N ILE A 114 9.95 7.92 11.11
CA ILE A 114 9.83 6.86 12.11
C ILE A 114 9.02 5.66 11.58
N LEU A 115 7.89 5.88 10.90
CA LEU A 115 7.09 4.80 10.34
C LEU A 115 7.91 4.00 9.30
N THR A 116 8.64 4.71 8.44
CA THR A 116 9.53 4.12 7.43
C THR A 116 10.65 3.31 8.08
N GLN A 117 11.26 3.79 9.18
CA GLN A 117 12.25 3.02 9.96
C GLN A 117 11.68 1.70 10.52
N HIS A 118 10.36 1.64 10.76
CA HIS A 118 9.64 0.43 11.19
C HIS A 118 9.16 -0.43 10.01
N GLY A 119 9.43 -0.03 8.76
CA GLY A 119 8.98 -0.74 7.56
C GLY A 119 7.49 -0.57 7.30
N LEU A 120 6.88 0.49 7.83
CA LEU A 120 5.47 0.80 7.68
C LEU A 120 5.23 1.89 6.63
N PRO A 121 4.06 1.90 5.98
CA PRO A 121 3.66 3.01 5.11
C PRO A 121 3.63 4.34 5.88
N GLY A 122 4.27 5.37 5.31
CA GLY A 122 4.35 6.70 5.91
C GLY A 122 2.97 7.34 6.12
N GLU A 123 2.00 6.99 5.29
CA GLU A 123 0.63 7.53 5.32
C GLU A 123 -0.17 7.09 6.55
N LEU A 124 0.31 6.10 7.31
CA LEU A 124 -0.28 5.75 8.61
C LEU A 124 -0.19 6.89 9.62
N LYS A 125 0.68 7.90 9.40
CA LYS A 125 0.70 9.16 10.18
C LYS A 125 -0.65 9.89 10.21
N TYR A 126 -1.54 9.64 9.25
CA TYR A 126 -2.89 10.21 9.24
C TYR A 126 -3.80 9.66 10.33
N LEU A 127 -3.44 8.56 11.01
CA LEU A 127 -4.06 8.15 12.26
C LEU A 127 -3.91 9.24 13.33
N ALA A 128 -2.70 9.79 13.52
CA ALA A 128 -2.49 10.88 14.48
C ALA A 128 -3.30 12.15 14.14
N VAL A 129 -3.56 12.37 12.85
CA VAL A 129 -4.43 13.47 12.39
C VAL A 129 -5.89 13.23 12.80
N ILE A 130 -6.45 12.05 12.56
CA ILE A 130 -7.87 11.78 12.89
C ILE A 130 -8.10 11.56 14.39
N GLU A 131 -7.09 11.09 15.12
CA GLU A 131 -7.17 10.80 16.55
C GLU A 131 -7.09 12.06 17.41
N SER A 132 -6.18 12.97 17.09
CA SER A 132 -5.93 14.16 17.93
C SER A 132 -5.92 15.49 17.18
N GLY A 133 -5.94 15.47 15.85
CA GLY A 133 -5.59 16.64 15.05
C GLY A 133 -4.12 17.03 15.25
N LEU A 134 -3.23 16.05 15.47
CA LEU A 134 -1.82 16.21 15.84
C LEU A 134 -1.59 17.01 17.13
N LYS A 135 -2.56 17.11 18.03
CA LYS A 135 -2.40 17.83 19.30
C LYS A 135 -1.66 16.95 20.32
N TYR A 136 -0.50 17.42 20.78
CA TYR A 136 0.30 16.68 21.76
C TYR A 136 -0.41 16.48 23.12
N ASN A 137 -1.29 17.41 23.51
CA ASN A 137 -2.00 17.40 24.79
C ASN A 137 -3.48 17.01 24.66
N MET A 138 -3.86 16.33 23.58
CA MET A 138 -5.22 15.82 23.44
C MET A 138 -5.49 14.79 24.55
N ILE A 139 -6.66 14.93 25.20
CA ILE A 139 -7.16 13.97 26.18
C ILE A 139 -8.61 13.65 25.80
N SER A 140 -8.91 12.37 25.56
CA SER A 140 -10.27 11.91 25.27
C SER A 140 -11.06 11.67 26.55
N ARG A 141 -12.39 11.60 26.44
CA ARG A 141 -13.29 11.25 27.57
C ARG A 141 -12.98 9.87 28.16
N SER A 142 -12.45 8.97 27.34
CA SER A 142 -12.09 7.61 27.73
C SER A 142 -10.66 7.51 28.29
N GLY A 143 -9.90 8.61 28.32
CA GLY A 143 -8.54 8.65 28.86
C GLY A 143 -7.41 8.37 27.86
N ALA A 144 -7.73 8.39 26.56
CA ALA A 144 -6.71 8.38 25.50
C ALA A 144 -5.93 9.70 25.51
N VAL A 145 -4.61 9.66 25.36
CA VAL A 145 -3.75 10.85 25.47
C VAL A 145 -2.76 10.94 24.31
N GLY A 146 -2.42 12.17 23.91
CA GLY A 146 -1.31 12.43 23.02
C GLY A 146 -1.68 12.51 21.54
N PRO A 147 -0.68 12.70 20.66
CA PRO A 147 -0.92 12.83 19.24
C PRO A 147 -1.51 11.55 18.63
N TRP A 148 -1.17 10.39 19.18
CA TRP A 148 -1.63 9.07 18.76
C TRP A 148 -2.81 8.53 19.58
N ALA A 149 -3.38 9.33 20.50
CA ALA A 149 -4.51 8.95 21.35
C ALA A 149 -4.33 7.59 22.05
N PHE A 150 -3.18 7.37 22.69
CA PHE A 150 -2.94 6.12 23.39
C PHE A 150 -3.76 5.99 24.67
N MET A 151 -4.48 4.87 24.80
CA MET A 151 -5.02 4.41 26.07
C MET A 151 -3.87 4.03 27.02
N PRO A 152 -4.01 4.21 28.35
CA PRO A 152 -2.91 3.96 29.30
C PRO A 152 -2.33 2.55 29.21
N ALA A 153 -3.18 1.53 29.12
CA ALA A 153 -2.76 0.13 29.04
C ALA A 153 -1.94 -0.14 27.77
N ALA A 154 -2.44 0.29 26.60
CA ALA A 154 -1.72 0.15 25.34
C ALA A 154 -0.41 0.95 25.34
N ALA A 155 -0.40 2.17 25.87
CA ALA A 155 0.84 2.94 26.01
C ALA A 155 1.91 2.18 26.78
N GLN A 156 1.56 1.61 27.94
CA GLN A 156 2.50 0.84 28.75
C GLN A 156 2.95 -0.46 28.07
N GLU A 157 2.02 -1.18 27.44
CA GLU A 157 2.31 -2.39 26.65
C GLU A 157 3.34 -2.11 25.55
N TYR A 158 3.19 -0.97 24.86
CA TYR A 158 4.12 -0.53 23.83
C TYR A 158 5.23 0.39 24.37
N GLY A 159 5.59 0.28 25.65
CA GLY A 159 6.83 0.82 26.20
C GLY A 159 6.85 2.32 26.53
N LEU A 160 5.69 2.99 26.54
CA LEU A 160 5.58 4.37 27.02
C LEU A 160 5.46 4.38 28.54
N ARG A 161 6.22 5.26 29.19
CA ARG A 161 6.16 5.43 30.64
C ARG A 161 5.07 6.43 31.01
N ILE A 162 4.22 6.00 31.93
CA ILE A 162 3.17 6.82 32.56
C ILE A 162 3.39 6.72 34.08
N ASN A 163 4.05 7.72 34.68
CA ASN A 163 4.32 7.76 36.11
C ASN A 163 4.35 9.21 36.65
N GLY A 164 4.35 9.39 37.98
CA GLY A 164 4.07 10.64 38.70
C GLY A 164 4.81 11.89 38.24
N GLY A 165 4.31 12.52 37.16
CA GLY A 165 4.83 13.75 36.55
C GLY A 165 5.25 13.62 35.08
N LYS A 166 5.36 12.40 34.53
CA LYS A 166 5.76 12.16 33.14
C LYS A 166 4.80 11.21 32.44
N ASP A 167 4.21 11.71 31.36
CA ASP A 167 3.36 10.93 30.46
C ASP A 167 3.96 10.95 29.05
N GLU A 168 4.66 9.87 28.68
CA GLU A 168 5.35 9.77 27.38
C GLU A 168 4.39 9.62 26.21
N ARG A 169 3.07 9.52 26.46
CA ARG A 169 2.05 9.65 25.40
C ARG A 169 2.04 11.05 24.80
N LEU A 170 2.44 12.07 25.57
CA LEU A 170 2.49 13.48 25.12
C LEU A 170 3.68 13.76 24.19
N ASP A 171 4.67 12.87 24.15
CA ASP A 171 5.91 13.03 23.37
C ASP A 171 5.71 12.49 21.95
N TYR A 172 5.82 13.35 20.94
CA TYR A 172 5.61 12.96 19.53
C TYR A 172 6.52 11.82 19.08
N ILE A 173 7.80 11.83 19.43
CA ILE A 173 8.77 10.85 18.93
C ILE A 173 8.49 9.49 19.60
N LYS A 174 8.37 9.48 20.93
CA LYS A 174 8.16 8.25 21.69
C LYS A 174 6.81 7.61 21.36
N SER A 175 5.74 8.40 21.34
CA SER A 175 4.42 7.91 20.99
C SER A 175 4.35 7.42 19.55
N THR A 176 5.10 8.01 18.61
CA THR A 176 5.18 7.49 17.23
C THR A 176 5.90 6.15 17.15
N HIS A 177 7.02 5.96 17.87
CA HIS A 177 7.66 4.65 17.95
C HIS A 177 6.75 3.59 18.59
N ALA A 178 5.96 3.95 19.61
CA ALA A 178 4.98 3.06 20.20
C ALA A 178 3.85 2.71 19.21
N ALA A 179 3.32 3.71 18.49
CA ALA A 179 2.31 3.51 17.44
C ALA A 179 2.83 2.59 16.33
N ALA A 180 4.07 2.78 15.89
CA ALA A 180 4.68 1.95 14.87
C ALA A 180 4.76 0.46 15.30
N ARG A 181 5.16 0.18 16.54
CA ARG A 181 5.14 -1.20 17.06
C ARG A 181 3.73 -1.79 17.09
N LEU A 182 2.76 -1.03 17.60
CA LEU A 182 1.36 -1.46 17.65
C LEU A 182 0.78 -1.75 16.26
N LEU A 183 1.04 -0.87 15.29
CA LEU A 183 0.60 -1.03 13.91
C LEU A 183 1.25 -2.24 13.24
N THR A 184 2.52 -2.52 13.55
CA THR A 184 3.22 -3.72 13.09
C THR A 184 2.56 -5.00 13.61
N ASP A 185 2.24 -5.04 14.90
CA ASP A 185 1.59 -6.21 15.52
C ASP A 185 0.18 -6.43 14.97
N PHE A 186 -0.58 -5.35 14.79
CA PHE A 186 -1.90 -5.44 14.16
C PHE A 186 -1.79 -5.91 12.71
N TYR A 187 -0.81 -5.42 11.95
CA TYR A 187 -0.62 -5.88 10.58
C TYR A 187 -0.20 -7.35 10.52
N ALA A 188 0.65 -7.82 11.44
CA ALA A 188 0.97 -9.24 11.57
C ALA A 188 -0.27 -10.10 11.86
N GLN A 189 -1.21 -9.59 12.64
CA GLN A 189 -2.47 -10.28 12.96
C GLN A 189 -3.46 -10.33 11.79
N TYR A 190 -3.66 -9.20 11.10
CA TYR A 190 -4.73 -9.06 10.11
C TYR A 190 -4.25 -9.17 8.66
N GLY A 191 -3.04 -8.71 8.36
CA GLY A 191 -2.48 -8.64 7.02
C GLY A 191 -3.23 -7.70 6.07
N ASP A 192 -4.02 -6.77 6.61
CA ASP A 192 -4.91 -5.85 5.89
C ASP A 192 -4.95 -4.50 6.62
N TRP A 193 -4.63 -3.40 5.92
CA TRP A 193 -4.52 -2.09 6.54
C TRP A 193 -5.86 -1.53 7.03
N LEU A 194 -6.97 -1.80 6.35
CA LEU A 194 -8.28 -1.31 6.79
C LEU A 194 -8.72 -2.01 8.08
N LEU A 195 -8.39 -3.29 8.24
CA LEU A 195 -8.59 -4.00 9.51
C LEU A 195 -7.66 -3.47 10.62
N VAL A 196 -6.40 -3.13 10.31
CA VAL A 196 -5.48 -2.50 11.26
C VAL A 196 -6.04 -1.16 11.76
N ILE A 197 -6.53 -0.30 10.85
CA ILE A 197 -7.10 1.00 11.19
C ILE A 197 -8.39 0.83 12.02
N ALA A 198 -9.19 -0.21 11.75
CA ALA A 198 -10.35 -0.54 12.57
C ALA A 198 -9.95 -1.03 13.98
N ALA A 199 -8.89 -1.84 14.08
CA ALA A 199 -8.36 -2.32 15.35
C ALA A 199 -7.71 -1.20 16.16
N TYR A 200 -7.09 -0.21 15.51
CA TYR A 200 -6.54 0.97 16.17
C TYR A 200 -7.58 1.72 16.99
N ASN A 201 -8.77 1.94 16.42
CA ASN A 201 -9.86 2.65 17.11
C ASN A 201 -10.62 1.79 18.12
N SER A 202 -10.94 0.54 17.78
CA SER A 202 -11.83 -0.30 18.61
C SER A 202 -11.14 -1.37 19.44
N GLY A 203 -9.83 -1.53 19.28
CA GLY A 203 -9.07 -2.65 19.81
C GLY A 203 -9.24 -3.95 19.00
N PRO A 204 -8.25 -4.85 19.05
CA PRO A 204 -8.23 -6.06 18.22
C PRO A 204 -9.37 -7.03 18.57
N GLY A 205 -9.85 -7.05 19.81
CA GLY A 205 -10.95 -7.91 20.25
C GLY A 205 -12.28 -7.61 19.54
N ASN A 206 -12.57 -6.33 19.27
CA ASN A 206 -13.80 -5.93 18.56
C ASN A 206 -13.74 -6.34 17.08
N VAL A 207 -12.59 -6.17 16.44
CA VAL A 207 -12.38 -6.63 15.06
C VAL A 207 -12.49 -8.15 14.97
N GLN A 208 -11.88 -8.90 15.89
CA GLN A 208 -12.00 -10.36 15.93
C GLN A 208 -13.44 -10.84 16.14
N LYS A 209 -14.21 -10.13 16.97
CA LYS A 209 -15.64 -10.40 17.15
C LYS A 209 -16.43 -10.15 15.87
N ALA A 210 -16.14 -9.08 15.13
CA ALA A 210 -16.78 -8.76 13.86
C ALA A 210 -16.44 -9.81 12.78
N ILE A 211 -15.18 -10.24 12.68
CA ILE A 211 -14.74 -11.34 11.80
C ILE A 211 -15.49 -12.63 12.12
N ARG A 212 -15.65 -12.99 13.40
CA ARG A 212 -16.41 -14.19 13.77
C ARG A 212 -17.88 -14.08 13.37
N LYS A 213 -18.50 -12.90 13.57
CA LYS A 213 -19.90 -12.66 13.23
C LYS A 213 -20.18 -12.66 11.72
N SER A 214 -19.19 -12.31 10.90
CA SER A 214 -19.31 -12.32 9.43
C SER A 214 -19.11 -13.70 8.80
N GLY A 215 -18.92 -14.75 9.61
CA GLY A 215 -18.57 -16.09 9.10
C GLY A 215 -17.09 -16.28 8.79
N GLY A 216 -16.21 -15.42 9.33
CA GLY A 216 -14.77 -15.55 9.19
C GLY A 216 -14.15 -14.66 8.10
N SER A 217 -14.91 -13.74 7.51
CA SER A 217 -14.39 -12.81 6.50
C SER A 217 -13.31 -11.90 7.10
N LYS A 218 -12.19 -11.75 6.38
CA LYS A 218 -11.09 -10.81 6.68
C LYS A 218 -11.09 -9.59 5.77
N ASP A 219 -12.23 -9.32 5.14
CA ASP A 219 -12.43 -8.13 4.31
C ASP A 219 -13.14 -7.06 5.13
N PHE A 220 -12.53 -5.86 5.26
CA PHE A 220 -13.09 -4.78 6.06
C PHE A 220 -14.52 -4.43 5.63
N TRP A 221 -14.76 -4.35 4.33
CA TRP A 221 -16.05 -3.93 3.80
C TRP A 221 -17.16 -4.91 4.13
N THR A 222 -16.85 -6.21 4.17
CA THR A 222 -17.76 -7.26 4.61
C THR A 222 -18.06 -7.16 6.10
N ILE A 223 -17.03 -6.93 6.94
CA ILE A 223 -17.22 -6.95 8.39
C ILE A 223 -17.73 -5.63 8.98
N GLN A 224 -17.72 -4.53 8.21
CA GLN A 224 -18.01 -3.18 8.73
C GLN A 224 -19.36 -3.08 9.44
N ASN A 225 -20.36 -3.87 9.02
CA ASN A 225 -21.70 -3.91 9.62
C ASN A 225 -21.75 -4.60 11.00
N TYR A 226 -20.68 -5.29 11.39
CA TYR A 226 -20.54 -5.93 12.70
C TYR A 226 -19.61 -5.15 13.64
N LEU A 227 -19.01 -4.06 13.16
CA LEU A 227 -18.18 -3.13 13.94
C LEU A 227 -19.04 -2.02 14.57
N PRO A 228 -18.56 -1.35 15.63
CA PRO A 228 -19.16 -0.11 16.09
C PRO A 228 -19.20 0.94 14.96
N ASN A 229 -20.27 1.74 14.91
CA ASN A 229 -20.41 2.81 13.91
C ASN A 229 -19.24 3.80 13.94
N GLU A 230 -18.70 4.09 15.13
CA GLU A 230 -17.52 4.92 15.30
C GLU A 230 -16.32 4.36 14.53
N THR A 231 -16.08 3.05 14.65
CA THR A 231 -14.97 2.34 14.02
C THR A 231 -15.12 2.21 12.51
N MET A 232 -16.33 1.91 12.03
CA MET A 232 -16.62 1.94 10.59
C MET A 232 -16.31 3.34 10.03
N ASN A 233 -16.78 4.39 10.70
CA ASN A 233 -16.54 5.76 10.28
C ASN A 233 -15.07 6.17 10.46
N HIS A 234 -14.35 5.60 11.44
CA HIS A 234 -12.93 5.86 11.66
C HIS A 234 -12.09 5.48 10.44
N VAL A 235 -12.31 4.28 9.89
CA VAL A 235 -11.63 3.84 8.66
C VAL A 235 -11.97 4.77 7.49
N LYS A 236 -13.24 5.14 7.31
CA LYS A 236 -13.64 6.07 6.23
C LYS A 236 -13.09 7.49 6.41
N LYS A 237 -12.93 7.97 7.65
CA LYS A 237 -12.26 9.24 7.97
C LYS A 237 -10.78 9.18 7.61
N PHE A 238 -10.09 8.09 7.96
CA PHE A 238 -8.69 7.88 7.57
C PHE A 238 -8.51 7.98 6.06
N ILE A 239 -9.33 7.26 5.30
CA ILE A 239 -9.34 7.33 3.83
C ILE A 239 -9.56 8.77 3.38
N GLY A 240 -10.54 9.49 3.94
CA GLY A 240 -10.78 10.88 3.58
C GLY A 240 -9.62 11.83 3.88
N VAL A 241 -8.91 11.66 5.01
CA VAL A 241 -7.70 12.44 5.31
C VAL A 241 -6.58 12.10 4.33
N HIS A 242 -6.35 10.82 4.07
CA HIS A 242 -5.35 10.36 3.10
C HIS A 242 -5.55 11.03 1.73
N TYR A 243 -6.77 10.99 1.18
CA TYR A 243 -7.09 11.66 -0.09
C TYR A 243 -6.92 13.19 -0.07
N ILE A 244 -7.14 13.86 1.07
CA ILE A 244 -6.89 15.30 1.16
C ILE A 244 -5.39 15.58 1.13
N PHE A 245 -4.60 14.77 1.84
CA PHE A 245 -3.17 14.99 1.97
C PHE A 245 -2.40 14.61 0.70
N GLU A 246 -2.68 13.43 0.14
CA GLU A 246 -1.98 12.86 -1.01
C GLU A 246 -2.64 13.19 -2.35
N GLY A 247 -3.94 13.53 -2.36
CA GLY A 247 -4.71 13.77 -3.59
C GLY A 247 -5.28 12.50 -4.22
N GLU A 248 -4.77 11.33 -3.84
CA GLU A 248 -5.21 10.02 -4.33
C GLU A 248 -5.29 8.97 -3.21
N GLY A 249 -5.66 7.75 -3.57
CA GLY A 249 -5.64 6.61 -2.66
C GLY A 249 -4.30 5.87 -2.72
N GLY A 250 -4.02 5.10 -1.67
CA GLY A 250 -2.79 4.34 -1.53
C GLY A 250 -3.02 2.95 -0.94
N ILE A 251 -1.91 2.26 -0.65
CA ILE A 251 -1.94 0.90 -0.09
C ILE A 251 -2.67 0.82 1.25
N THR A 252 -2.71 1.91 2.02
CA THR A 252 -3.41 2.00 3.32
C THR A 252 -4.90 2.30 3.19
N THR A 253 -5.42 2.55 1.98
CA THR A 253 -6.83 2.90 1.75
C THR A 253 -7.63 1.80 1.06
N VAL A 254 -7.02 0.65 0.83
CA VAL A 254 -7.61 -0.51 0.15
C VAL A 254 -7.45 -1.77 1.00
N THR A 255 -8.34 -2.74 0.81
CA THR A 255 -8.19 -4.07 1.41
C THR A 255 -7.08 -4.85 0.72
N LYS A 256 -6.67 -5.95 1.34
CA LYS A 256 -5.69 -6.89 0.77
C LYS A 256 -6.14 -7.45 -0.58
N SER A 257 -7.44 -7.73 -0.75
CA SER A 257 -7.98 -8.21 -2.03
C SER A 257 -7.93 -7.11 -3.08
N GLU A 258 -8.37 -5.90 -2.74
CA GLU A 258 -8.30 -4.73 -3.62
C GLU A 258 -6.84 -4.43 -4.02
N LEU A 259 -5.90 -4.53 -3.08
CA LEU A 259 -4.47 -4.39 -3.36
C LEU A 259 -3.95 -5.47 -4.31
N LYS A 260 -4.38 -6.72 -4.15
CA LYS A 260 -4.00 -7.81 -5.07
C LYS A 260 -4.50 -7.52 -6.48
N ASP A 261 -5.72 -7.03 -6.62
CA ASP A 261 -6.29 -6.66 -7.91
C ASP A 261 -5.56 -5.45 -8.51
N LEU A 262 -5.16 -4.47 -7.70
CA LEU A 262 -4.30 -3.38 -8.16
C LEU A 262 -2.97 -3.92 -8.66
N VAL A 263 -2.27 -4.75 -7.88
CA VAL A 263 -0.97 -5.32 -8.25
C VAL A 263 -1.07 -6.19 -9.51
N LEU A 264 -2.09 -7.04 -9.62
CA LEU A 264 -2.30 -7.89 -10.80
C LEU A 264 -2.65 -7.10 -12.06
N ASN A 265 -3.30 -5.94 -11.91
CA ASN A 265 -3.63 -5.03 -13.02
C ASN A 265 -2.58 -3.92 -13.23
N SER A 266 -1.54 -3.85 -12.40
CA SER A 266 -0.43 -2.90 -12.49
C SER A 266 0.64 -3.42 -13.46
N GLY A 267 0.26 -3.60 -14.73
CA GLY A 267 1.27 -3.71 -15.78
C GLY A 267 2.08 -2.40 -15.89
N PRO A 268 3.29 -2.42 -16.47
CA PRO A 268 4.04 -1.21 -16.76
C PRO A 268 3.16 -0.21 -17.54
N ASN A 269 3.02 1.02 -17.05
CA ASN A 269 2.32 2.09 -17.75
C ASN A 269 3.29 2.82 -18.66
N LEU A 270 3.66 2.17 -19.76
CA LEU A 270 4.70 2.60 -20.70
C LEU A 270 4.09 2.96 -22.04
N LYS A 271 4.61 4.01 -22.66
CA LYS A 271 4.36 4.25 -24.09
C LYS A 271 4.94 3.12 -24.92
N GLU A 272 4.42 2.92 -26.13
CA GLU A 272 4.88 1.85 -27.03
C GLU A 272 6.39 1.91 -27.31
N GLU A 273 6.94 3.12 -27.45
CA GLU A 273 8.39 3.36 -27.59
C GLU A 273 9.20 2.93 -26.35
N GLU A 274 8.70 3.20 -25.15
CA GLU A 274 9.32 2.79 -23.88
C GLU A 274 9.26 1.26 -23.70
N LEU A 275 8.18 0.62 -24.20
CA LEU A 275 8.05 -0.83 -24.18
C LEU A 275 9.07 -1.49 -25.12
N ASN A 276 9.27 -0.92 -26.32
CA ASN A 276 10.19 -1.42 -27.33
C ASN A 276 11.67 -1.20 -26.97
N THR A 277 11.96 -0.21 -26.12
CA THR A 277 13.32 0.14 -25.68
C THR A 277 13.65 -0.36 -24.27
N SER A 278 12.80 -1.20 -23.69
CA SER A 278 12.99 -1.77 -22.35
C SER A 278 13.09 -3.28 -22.33
N THR A 279 13.78 -3.78 -21.31
CA THR A 279 14.00 -5.22 -21.08
C THR A 279 13.52 -5.57 -19.68
N SER A 280 12.91 -6.74 -19.54
CA SER A 280 12.54 -7.32 -18.24
C SER A 280 13.59 -8.33 -17.76
N TYR A 281 13.86 -8.32 -16.46
CA TYR A 281 14.75 -9.25 -15.77
C TYR A 281 14.11 -9.73 -14.47
N LYS A 282 13.99 -11.04 -14.30
CA LYS A 282 13.41 -11.63 -13.09
C LYS A 282 14.40 -11.53 -11.93
N VAL A 283 14.12 -10.65 -10.98
CA VAL A 283 14.91 -10.51 -9.76
C VAL A 283 14.38 -11.42 -8.66
N LYS A 284 15.29 -11.92 -7.82
CA LYS A 284 14.98 -12.67 -6.59
C LYS A 284 15.86 -12.15 -5.47
N GLY A 285 15.25 -11.77 -4.35
CA GLY A 285 15.95 -11.16 -3.21
C GLY A 285 15.26 -9.89 -2.71
N ARG A 286 15.78 -9.33 -1.62
CA ARG A 286 15.26 -8.12 -0.97
C ARG A 286 15.92 -6.87 -1.55
N PHE A 287 15.61 -6.60 -2.82
CA PHE A 287 16.04 -5.36 -3.49
C PHE A 287 15.26 -4.15 -2.94
N ASN A 288 15.90 -2.97 -2.96
CA ASN A 288 15.30 -1.70 -2.60
C ASN A 288 15.37 -0.74 -3.80
N SER A 289 14.24 -0.11 -4.16
CA SER A 289 14.14 0.78 -5.33
C SER A 289 15.10 1.98 -5.23
N ALA A 290 15.23 2.62 -4.08
CA ALA A 290 16.11 3.77 -3.89
C ALA A 290 17.59 3.40 -4.15
N ILE A 291 17.99 2.20 -3.72
CA ILE A 291 19.33 1.68 -4.03
C ILE A 291 19.47 1.37 -5.51
N ILE A 292 18.49 0.72 -6.15
CA ILE A 292 18.53 0.50 -7.61
C ILE A 292 18.70 1.82 -8.36
N LEU A 293 17.88 2.82 -8.03
CA LEU A 293 17.82 4.12 -8.67
C LEU A 293 19.13 4.90 -8.55
N LYS A 294 19.80 4.78 -7.41
CA LYS A 294 21.14 5.33 -7.19
C LYS A 294 22.17 4.80 -8.19
N TYR A 295 22.15 3.50 -8.50
CA TYR A 295 23.14 2.89 -9.41
C TYR A 295 22.81 3.12 -10.88
N ILE A 296 21.54 3.05 -11.23
CA ILE A 296 21.14 3.22 -12.63
C ILE A 296 20.94 4.69 -13.01
N GLU A 297 21.02 5.62 -12.06
CA GLU A 297 20.78 7.07 -12.27
C GLU A 297 19.44 7.29 -12.98
N MET A 298 18.36 6.84 -12.35
CA MET A 298 17.00 6.97 -12.84
C MET A 298 16.14 7.66 -11.79
N ASP A 299 15.20 8.48 -12.25
CA ASP A 299 14.24 9.14 -11.39
C ASP A 299 13.16 8.17 -10.88
N MET A 300 12.68 8.39 -9.64
CA MET A 300 11.68 7.53 -9.01
C MET A 300 10.36 7.53 -9.78
N ALA A 301 9.89 8.69 -10.28
CA ALA A 301 8.64 8.76 -11.03
C ALA A 301 8.76 8.04 -12.37
N ALA A 302 9.92 8.11 -13.02
CA ALA A 302 10.22 7.26 -14.17
C ALA A 302 10.19 5.78 -13.77
N PHE A 303 10.90 5.38 -12.73
CA PHE A 303 10.99 3.98 -12.30
C PHE A 303 9.62 3.39 -11.95
N SER A 304 8.76 4.13 -11.26
CA SER A 304 7.40 3.71 -10.91
C SER A 304 6.51 3.47 -12.13
N ARG A 305 6.74 4.13 -13.27
CA ARG A 305 6.01 3.82 -14.52
C ARG A 305 6.40 2.46 -15.09
N TYR A 306 7.70 2.14 -15.04
CA TYR A 306 8.23 0.85 -15.52
C TYR A 306 7.94 -0.29 -14.55
N ASN A 307 7.98 0.00 -13.24
CA ASN A 307 7.92 -0.97 -12.16
C ASN A 307 6.94 -0.48 -11.07
N PRO A 308 5.65 -0.38 -11.39
CA PRO A 308 4.66 0.01 -10.40
C PRO A 308 4.68 -0.97 -9.23
N ASN A 309 4.58 -0.44 -8.00
CA ASN A 309 4.54 -1.22 -6.76
C ASN A 309 5.77 -2.12 -6.49
N PHE A 310 6.94 -1.85 -7.10
CA PHE A 310 8.14 -2.66 -7.00
C PHE A 310 8.52 -3.08 -5.56
N ASP A 311 8.72 -2.12 -4.66
CA ASP A 311 9.19 -2.40 -3.29
C ASP A 311 8.19 -3.26 -2.52
N ASN A 312 6.89 -3.05 -2.77
CA ASN A 312 5.82 -3.81 -2.14
C ASN A 312 5.84 -5.27 -2.57
N GLU A 313 5.95 -5.53 -3.88
CA GLU A 313 6.02 -6.90 -4.40
C GLU A 313 7.28 -7.64 -3.94
N ILE A 314 8.43 -6.95 -3.93
CA ILE A 314 9.67 -7.51 -3.42
C ILE A 314 9.57 -7.81 -1.91
N ALA A 315 8.91 -6.95 -1.13
CA ALA A 315 8.72 -7.17 0.29
C ALA A 315 7.82 -8.39 0.58
N LEU A 316 6.78 -8.61 -0.23
CA LEU A 316 5.82 -9.70 -0.08
C LEU A 316 6.35 -11.04 -0.61
N ASN A 317 6.85 -11.04 -1.85
CA ASN A 317 7.14 -12.27 -2.60
C ASN A 317 8.64 -12.54 -2.74
N GLY A 318 9.49 -11.55 -2.48
CA GLY A 318 10.95 -11.63 -2.69
C GLY A 318 11.33 -11.86 -4.16
N LYS A 319 10.42 -11.61 -5.09
CA LYS A 319 10.57 -11.80 -6.54
C LYS A 319 9.81 -10.72 -7.27
N TYR A 320 10.35 -10.26 -8.40
CA TYR A 320 9.71 -9.28 -9.28
C TYR A 320 10.25 -9.40 -10.70
N ASP A 321 9.45 -9.08 -11.72
CA ASP A 321 9.90 -8.97 -13.10
C ASP A 321 10.29 -7.51 -13.41
N LEU A 322 11.51 -7.14 -13.01
CA LEU A 322 12.03 -5.78 -13.10
C LEU A 322 12.18 -5.37 -14.57
N ARG A 323 11.50 -4.32 -15.00
CA ARG A 323 11.62 -3.74 -16.33
C ARG A 323 12.37 -2.41 -16.26
N LEU A 324 13.37 -2.23 -17.10
CA LEU A 324 14.11 -0.98 -17.23
C LEU A 324 14.42 -0.70 -18.69
N PRO A 325 14.66 0.57 -19.09
CA PRO A 325 15.29 0.86 -20.37
C PRO A 325 16.54 0.00 -20.55
N THR A 326 16.79 -0.53 -21.74
CA THR A 326 17.83 -1.55 -21.99
C THR A 326 19.22 -1.10 -21.48
N GLN A 327 19.58 0.17 -21.67
CA GLN A 327 20.84 0.72 -21.16
C GLN A 327 20.92 0.68 -19.62
N LYS A 328 19.83 1.02 -18.93
CA LYS A 328 19.72 1.01 -17.48
C LYS A 328 19.68 -0.41 -16.92
N MET A 329 19.05 -1.34 -17.65
CA MET A 329 19.05 -2.77 -17.31
C MET A 329 20.47 -3.35 -17.34
N ASN A 330 21.31 -2.97 -18.32
CA ASN A 330 22.69 -3.43 -18.37
C ASN A 330 23.51 -2.97 -17.15
N ILE A 331 23.32 -1.72 -16.72
CA ILE A 331 23.95 -1.19 -15.50
C ILE A 331 23.46 -1.95 -14.26
N PHE A 332 22.15 -2.20 -14.16
CA PHE A 332 21.57 -2.98 -13.07
C PHE A 332 22.17 -4.40 -13.01
N VAL A 333 22.20 -5.13 -14.13
CA VAL A 333 22.70 -6.51 -14.19
C VAL A 333 24.18 -6.57 -13.84
N ALA A 334 24.98 -5.60 -14.30
CA ALA A 334 26.41 -5.51 -14.00
C ALA A 334 26.67 -5.28 -12.49
N ASN A 335 25.81 -4.51 -11.82
CA ASN A 335 25.97 -4.16 -10.41
C ASN A 335 25.03 -4.93 -9.46
N ARG A 336 24.32 -5.95 -9.95
CA ARG A 336 23.16 -6.54 -9.25
C ARG A 336 23.49 -7.05 -7.85
N TYR A 337 24.71 -7.56 -7.65
CA TYR A 337 25.14 -8.10 -6.37
C TYR A 337 25.47 -7.00 -5.37
N GLN A 338 26.14 -5.92 -5.80
CA GLN A 338 26.37 -4.77 -4.93
C GLN A 338 25.05 -4.10 -4.56
N ILE A 339 24.14 -3.93 -5.53
CA ILE A 339 22.80 -3.37 -5.29
C ILE A 339 22.04 -4.21 -4.27
N LEU A 340 22.04 -5.54 -4.42
CA LEU A 340 21.36 -6.43 -3.48
C LEU A 340 21.98 -6.39 -2.09
N ASP A 341 23.32 -6.41 -2.00
CA ASP A 341 24.05 -6.36 -0.72
C ASP A 341 23.80 -5.03 0.02
N GLU A 342 23.82 -3.90 -0.69
CA GLU A 342 23.51 -2.59 -0.14
C GLU A 342 22.02 -2.49 0.27
N SER A 343 21.11 -3.07 -0.52
CA SER A 343 19.67 -3.15 -0.18
C SER A 343 19.44 -3.94 1.11
N ILE A 344 20.12 -5.09 1.27
CA ILE A 344 20.05 -5.91 2.48
C ILE A 344 20.69 -5.18 3.65
N THR A 345 21.85 -4.53 3.44
CA THR A 345 22.53 -3.76 4.48
C THR A 345 21.67 -2.61 4.99
N GLU A 346 20.96 -1.91 4.11
CA GLU A 346 20.03 -0.85 4.49
C GLU A 346 18.84 -1.39 5.29
N LEU A 347 18.31 -2.55 4.88
CA LEU A 347 17.30 -3.28 5.65
C LEU A 347 17.82 -3.74 7.03
N LEU A 348 19.10 -4.11 7.12
CA LEU A 348 19.73 -4.55 8.36
C LEU A 348 20.11 -3.37 9.28
N LYS A 349 20.49 -2.22 8.74
CA LYS A 349 20.73 -0.99 9.52
C LYS A 349 19.45 -0.47 10.15
N SER A 350 18.36 -0.46 9.39
CA SER A 350 17.03 -0.12 9.91
C SER A 350 16.51 -1.13 10.94
N THR A 351 17.10 -2.33 11.04
CA THR A 351 16.76 -3.31 12.08
C THR A 351 17.76 -3.32 13.26
N ASN A 352 19.04 -3.03 13.06
CA ASN A 352 20.07 -3.03 14.11
C ASN A 352 20.21 -1.69 14.88
N SER A 353 19.76 -0.55 14.32
CA SER A 353 19.58 0.66 15.15
C SER A 353 18.50 0.47 16.23
N LYS A 354 17.73 -0.63 16.16
CA LYS A 354 16.69 -1.03 17.11
C LYS A 354 17.22 -1.82 18.33
N THR A 355 18.54 -2.01 18.49
CA THR A 355 19.11 -2.82 19.59
C THR A 355 20.12 -2.08 20.49
N ARG A 356 20.18 -0.74 20.42
CA ARG A 356 20.99 0.07 21.36
C ARG A 356 20.17 1.16 22.01
#